data_AF-A0A959UXB7-F1
#
_entry.id   AF-A0A959UXB7-F1
#
_cell.length_a   1.000
_cell.length_b   1.000
_cell.length_c   1.000
_cell.angle_alpha   90.00
_cell.angle_beta   90.00
_cell.angle_gamma   90.00
#
_symmetry.space_group_name_H-M   'P 1'
#
loop_
_entity.id
_entity.type
_entity.pdbx_description
1 polymer ?
#
loop_
_entity_poly.entity_id
_entity_poly.type
_entity_poly.pdbx_seq_one_letter_code
_entity_poly.pdbx_strand_id
1 'polypeptide(L)'
;SGSVDPILHVFSGTCGALVQEACADDFGNGGNETVTFATTPGTNYAVRVQRYNSNTSMNGALCIYSTVPPVNDEPCGAIALSVGGTCSYTNTTNQNATESGVTAPPCGGFISGAADVWYSFVAPASGMVVLETSAGSLSDLGVALYEAPSCSGPFTRLGCDDDSGPGYMSFLTYNRLTPGDTYYVRAWGWGGGQGDFDICLRSPSLTGGDCTYVLELFDVGENGWGSSRVGISLNGAAFTYHTTTSRYDVTTIAVNTGDVLVVQYDNSGPDQDQNRYTIRQLP
;
A
#
# COMPACT_ATOMS: atom_id res chain seq x y z
N SER A 1 -41.15 -23.60 6.95
CA SER A 1 -39.83 -23.70 6.31
C SER A 1 -39.14 -24.91 6.89
N GLY A 2 -38.89 -25.94 6.08
CA GLY A 2 -38.23 -27.17 6.55
C GLY A 2 -36.79 -26.88 6.96
N SER A 3 -36.28 -27.58 7.96
CA SER A 3 -34.95 -27.35 8.50
C SER A 3 -33.88 -27.74 7.46
N VAL A 4 -32.99 -26.80 7.16
CA VAL A 4 -31.94 -26.90 6.13
C VAL A 4 -30.65 -27.20 6.86
N ASP A 5 -30.11 -28.39 6.68
CA ASP A 5 -28.90 -28.87 7.34
C ASP A 5 -28.00 -29.43 6.24
N PRO A 6 -27.23 -28.56 5.55
CA PRO A 6 -26.38 -28.97 4.46
C PRO A 6 -25.12 -29.66 4.99
N ILE A 7 -24.56 -30.56 4.19
CA ILE A 7 -23.21 -31.08 4.32
C ILE A 7 -22.53 -30.78 2.99
N LEU A 8 -21.38 -30.11 3.02
CA LEU A 8 -20.58 -29.87 1.83
C LEU A 8 -19.51 -30.95 1.69
N HIS A 9 -19.34 -31.45 0.47
CA HIS A 9 -18.22 -32.30 0.10
C HIS A 9 -17.56 -31.76 -1.16
N VAL A 10 -16.24 -31.83 -1.18
CA VAL A 10 -15.40 -31.53 -2.34
C VAL A 10 -14.70 -32.81 -2.76
N PHE A 11 -14.74 -33.11 -4.05
CA PHE A 11 -14.08 -34.27 -4.63
C PHE A 11 -13.16 -33.88 -5.79
N SER A 12 -12.08 -34.63 -5.98
CA SER A 12 -11.28 -34.65 -7.20
C SER A 12 -11.44 -36.00 -7.93
N GLY A 13 -10.83 -36.12 -9.11
CA GLY A 13 -10.79 -37.37 -9.88
C GLY A 13 -11.90 -37.48 -10.95
N THR A 14 -12.06 -38.67 -11.50
CA THR A 14 -13.01 -38.94 -12.59
C THR A 14 -14.27 -39.61 -12.09
N CYS A 15 -15.35 -39.56 -12.88
CA CYS A 15 -16.56 -40.32 -12.61
C CYS A 15 -16.23 -41.80 -12.33
N GLY A 16 -16.73 -42.33 -11.21
CA GLY A 16 -16.47 -43.71 -10.76
C GLY A 16 -15.20 -43.91 -9.93
N ALA A 17 -14.36 -42.88 -9.78
CA ALA A 17 -13.14 -42.91 -8.95
C ALA A 17 -12.91 -41.52 -8.30
N LEU A 18 -13.94 -40.95 -7.69
CA LEU A 18 -13.83 -39.69 -6.98
C LEU A 18 -13.09 -39.87 -5.66
N VAL A 19 -12.20 -38.93 -5.34
CA VAL A 19 -11.48 -38.84 -4.07
C VAL A 19 -12.01 -37.64 -3.30
N GLN A 20 -12.40 -37.82 -2.03
CA GLN A 20 -12.90 -36.72 -1.21
C GLN A 20 -11.72 -35.89 -0.71
N GLU A 21 -11.67 -34.63 -1.11
CA GLU A 21 -10.61 -33.67 -0.73
C GLU A 21 -10.96 -32.96 0.58
N ALA A 22 -12.23 -32.61 0.76
CA ALA A 22 -12.70 -31.89 1.93
C ALA A 22 -14.19 -32.15 2.19
N CYS A 23 -14.63 -31.94 3.43
CA CYS A 23 -16.04 -31.86 3.80
C CYS A 23 -16.28 -30.95 4.98
N ALA A 24 -17.50 -30.42 5.08
CA ALA A 24 -17.97 -29.62 6.21
C ALA A 24 -19.42 -30.03 6.58
N ASP A 25 -19.64 -30.20 7.88
CA ASP A 25 -20.92 -30.47 8.57
C ASP A 25 -20.84 -29.77 9.94
N ASP A 26 -20.58 -28.46 9.87
CA ASP A 26 -20.16 -27.67 11.04
C ASP A 26 -21.36 -27.06 11.78
N PHE A 27 -22.49 -26.88 11.09
CA PHE A 27 -23.66 -26.21 11.63
C PHE A 27 -24.92 -27.02 11.39
N GLY A 28 -25.72 -27.21 12.44
CA GLY A 28 -27.05 -27.78 12.28
C GLY A 28 -28.02 -26.86 11.55
N ASN A 29 -29.27 -27.32 11.47
CA ASN A 29 -30.43 -26.62 10.91
C ASN A 29 -30.39 -25.07 10.89
N GLY A 30 -30.32 -24.51 9.67
CA GLY A 30 -30.33 -23.08 9.39
C GLY A 30 -28.95 -22.44 9.31
N GLY A 31 -27.89 -23.20 9.60
CA GLY A 31 -26.51 -22.79 9.40
C GLY A 31 -26.06 -22.89 7.93
N ASN A 32 -25.08 -22.05 7.58
CA ASN A 32 -24.40 -22.15 6.29
C ASN A 32 -23.15 -23.01 6.46
N GLU A 33 -22.98 -24.01 5.61
CA GLU A 33 -21.73 -24.75 5.52
C GLU A 33 -20.70 -24.01 4.66
N THR A 34 -19.43 -24.07 5.07
CA THR A 34 -18.30 -23.50 4.32
C THR A 34 -17.16 -24.50 4.30
N VAL A 35 -16.53 -24.67 3.13
CA VAL A 35 -15.33 -25.51 2.98
C VAL A 35 -14.24 -24.72 2.27
N THR A 36 -13.06 -24.66 2.87
CA THR A 36 -11.86 -24.04 2.28
C THR A 36 -10.80 -25.12 2.12
N PHE A 37 -10.25 -25.25 0.92
CA PHE A 37 -9.20 -26.23 0.63
C PHE A 37 -8.28 -25.70 -0.48
N ALA A 38 -7.04 -26.17 -0.48
CA ALA A 38 -6.07 -25.81 -1.52
C ALA A 38 -6.42 -26.51 -2.84
N THR A 39 -6.52 -25.74 -3.92
CA THR A 39 -6.76 -26.28 -5.27
C THR A 39 -5.47 -26.31 -6.09
N THR A 40 -5.38 -27.26 -7.03
CA THR A 40 -4.33 -27.30 -8.04
C THR A 40 -4.85 -26.69 -9.34
N PRO A 41 -4.18 -25.67 -9.92
CA PRO A 41 -4.59 -25.08 -11.19
C PRO A 41 -4.78 -26.13 -12.29
N GLY A 42 -5.89 -26.04 -13.03
CA GLY A 42 -6.24 -26.97 -14.10
C GLY A 42 -6.86 -28.30 -13.65
N THR A 43 -7.03 -28.52 -12.35
CA THR A 43 -7.75 -29.70 -11.82
C THR A 43 -9.25 -29.44 -11.72
N ASN A 44 -10.07 -30.38 -12.19
CA ASN A 44 -11.51 -30.33 -12.02
C ASN A 44 -11.92 -30.87 -10.65
N TYR A 45 -12.74 -30.11 -9.93
CA TYR A 45 -13.32 -30.51 -8.64
C TYR A 45 -14.84 -30.60 -8.75
N ALA A 46 -15.42 -31.62 -8.13
CA ALA A 46 -16.85 -31.79 -8.01
C ALA A 46 -17.31 -31.41 -6.60
N VAL A 47 -18.35 -30.57 -6.51
CA VAL A 47 -18.98 -30.19 -5.25
C VAL A 47 -20.29 -30.96 -5.09
N ARG A 48 -20.49 -31.58 -3.93
CA ARG A 48 -21.76 -32.22 -3.56
C ARG A 48 -22.32 -31.54 -2.32
N VAL A 49 -23.58 -31.15 -2.41
CA VAL A 49 -24.38 -30.70 -1.27
C VAL A 49 -25.30 -31.84 -0.86
N GLN A 50 -25.11 -32.37 0.33
CA GLN A 50 -25.94 -33.40 0.93
C GLN A 50 -26.81 -32.78 2.02
N ARG A 51 -27.99 -33.34 2.29
CA ARG A 51 -28.76 -33.00 3.48
C ARG A 51 -28.43 -33.96 4.62
N TYR A 52 -28.22 -33.44 5.82
CA TYR A 52 -27.99 -34.24 7.00
C TYR A 52 -29.22 -35.12 7.31
N ASN A 53 -28.98 -36.42 7.47
CA ASN A 53 -29.92 -37.44 7.92
C ASN A 53 -31.33 -37.40 7.26
N SER A 54 -31.41 -37.00 5.99
CA SER A 54 -32.67 -36.89 5.27
C SER A 54 -32.49 -36.87 3.75
N ASN A 55 -33.45 -37.45 3.03
CA ASN A 55 -33.54 -37.40 1.56
C ASN A 55 -34.54 -36.35 1.04
N THR A 56 -34.98 -35.47 1.93
CA THR A 56 -36.06 -34.54 1.66
C THR A 56 -35.49 -33.23 1.07
N SER A 57 -36.24 -32.54 0.21
CA SER A 57 -35.71 -31.46 -0.63
C SER A 57 -35.10 -30.32 0.18
N MET A 58 -33.98 -29.78 -0.30
CA MET A 58 -33.29 -28.63 0.27
C MET A 58 -33.07 -27.59 -0.82
N ASN A 59 -33.32 -26.31 -0.49
CA ASN A 59 -33.09 -25.18 -1.39
C ASN A 59 -32.03 -24.27 -0.78
N GLY A 60 -31.18 -23.68 -1.62
CA GLY A 60 -30.14 -22.75 -1.19
C GLY A 60 -29.36 -22.20 -2.39
N ALA A 61 -28.41 -21.32 -2.11
CA ALA A 61 -27.44 -20.84 -3.10
C ALA A 61 -26.07 -21.48 -2.83
N LEU A 62 -25.36 -21.84 -3.89
CA LEU A 62 -23.97 -22.29 -3.80
C LEU A 62 -23.08 -21.16 -4.31
N CYS A 63 -22.15 -20.70 -3.48
CA CYS A 63 -21.12 -19.73 -3.86
C CYS A 63 -19.76 -20.44 -3.89
N ILE A 64 -19.11 -20.44 -5.05
CA ILE A 64 -17.75 -20.95 -5.22
C ILE A 64 -16.91 -19.77 -5.70
N TYR A 65 -15.89 -19.43 -4.94
CA TYR A 65 -14.93 -18.41 -5.29
C TYR A 65 -13.53 -18.88 -4.91
N SER A 66 -12.52 -18.32 -5.55
CA SER A 66 -11.13 -18.54 -5.20
C SER A 66 -10.60 -17.25 -4.61
N THR A 67 -10.00 -17.35 -3.43
CA THR A 67 -9.24 -16.25 -2.81
C THR A 67 -7.81 -16.29 -3.34
N VAL A 68 -7.63 -16.17 -4.66
CA VAL A 68 -6.29 -16.09 -5.24
C VAL A 68 -5.65 -14.82 -4.68
N PRO A 69 -4.53 -14.94 -3.93
CA PRO A 69 -3.81 -13.77 -3.48
C PRO A 69 -3.38 -12.93 -4.69
N PRO A 70 -3.24 -11.61 -4.54
CA PRO A 70 -2.76 -10.77 -5.63
C PRO A 70 -1.35 -11.23 -6.06
N VAL A 71 -0.97 -10.95 -7.31
CA VAL A 71 0.32 -11.43 -7.87
C VAL A 71 1.54 -10.96 -7.06
N ASN A 72 1.38 -9.87 -6.33
CA ASN A 72 2.38 -9.29 -5.45
C ASN A 72 2.17 -9.60 -3.97
N ASP A 73 1.54 -10.73 -3.65
CA ASP A 73 1.46 -11.26 -2.29
C ASP A 73 2.85 -11.45 -1.66
N GLU A 74 3.80 -11.89 -2.47
CA GLU A 74 5.19 -12.13 -2.06
C GLU A 74 6.16 -11.14 -2.73
N PRO A 75 7.31 -10.83 -2.11
CA PRO A 75 8.28 -9.89 -2.67
C PRO A 75 8.81 -10.27 -4.05
N CYS A 76 8.85 -11.57 -4.37
CA CYS A 76 9.26 -12.05 -5.70
C CYS A 76 8.17 -11.89 -6.78
N GLY A 77 6.93 -11.59 -6.38
CA GLY A 77 5.83 -11.19 -7.25
C GLY A 77 5.59 -9.68 -7.29
N ALA A 78 6.47 -8.89 -6.65
CA ALA A 78 6.30 -7.45 -6.49
C ALA A 78 5.99 -6.73 -7.81
N ILE A 79 4.93 -5.92 -7.83
CA ILE A 79 4.56 -5.10 -9.00
C ILE A 79 5.62 -3.99 -9.18
N ALA A 80 6.17 -3.88 -10.39
CA ALA A 80 7.13 -2.83 -10.71
C ALA A 80 6.41 -1.48 -10.87
N LEU A 81 6.78 -0.49 -10.05
CA LEU A 81 6.31 0.89 -10.12
C LEU A 81 7.30 1.74 -10.91
N SER A 82 6.78 2.58 -11.81
CA SER A 82 7.58 3.59 -12.48
C SER A 82 7.83 4.79 -11.57
N VAL A 83 9.06 5.29 -11.53
CA VAL A 83 9.39 6.54 -10.84
C VAL A 83 9.38 7.68 -11.85
N GLY A 84 8.34 8.51 -11.82
CA GLY A 84 8.18 9.69 -12.69
C GLY A 84 8.60 11.00 -12.02
N GLY A 85 8.54 12.11 -12.75
CA GLY A 85 8.68 13.46 -12.17
C GLY A 85 7.43 13.92 -11.40
N THR A 86 6.28 13.35 -11.76
CA THR A 86 4.99 13.52 -11.08
C THR A 86 4.46 12.16 -10.67
N CYS A 87 3.60 12.14 -9.67
CA CYS A 87 2.92 10.92 -9.23
C CYS A 87 2.00 10.40 -10.35
N SER A 88 2.17 9.11 -10.70
CA SER A 88 1.28 8.36 -11.59
C SER A 88 0.73 7.18 -10.80
N TYR A 89 -0.48 7.33 -10.27
CA TYR A 89 -1.10 6.34 -9.40
C TYR A 89 -1.35 5.01 -10.11
N THR A 90 -1.02 3.93 -9.40
CA THR A 90 -1.38 2.55 -9.72
C THR A 90 -2.45 2.10 -8.74
N ASN A 91 -3.63 1.75 -9.25
CA ASN A 91 -4.69 1.16 -8.45
C ASN A 91 -4.40 -0.33 -8.20
N THR A 92 -4.52 -0.75 -6.94
CA THR A 92 -4.11 -2.07 -6.48
C THR A 92 -4.86 -2.47 -5.20
N THR A 93 -4.59 -3.66 -4.67
CA THR A 93 -5.34 -4.24 -3.56
C THR A 93 -4.48 -5.19 -2.74
N ASN A 94 -4.74 -5.26 -1.43
CA ASN A 94 -4.25 -6.35 -0.57
C ASN A 94 -5.35 -7.38 -0.24
N GLN A 95 -6.50 -7.32 -0.94
CA GLN A 95 -7.58 -8.26 -0.73
C GLN A 95 -7.12 -9.70 -1.01
N ASN A 96 -7.35 -10.59 -0.04
CA ASN A 96 -6.93 -12.00 -0.05
C ASN A 96 -5.41 -12.24 -0.05
N ALA A 97 -4.60 -11.19 0.15
CA ALA A 97 -3.18 -11.36 0.41
C ALA A 97 -2.92 -12.03 1.77
N THR A 98 -1.70 -12.50 1.97
CA THR A 98 -1.21 -13.20 3.14
C THR A 98 -0.01 -12.47 3.75
N GLU A 99 0.44 -12.90 4.93
CA GLU A 99 1.64 -12.33 5.54
C GLU A 99 2.88 -12.95 4.87
N SER A 100 3.69 -12.13 4.19
CA SER A 100 4.89 -12.54 3.43
C SER A 100 6.07 -13.09 4.26
N GLY A 101 5.92 -13.19 5.59
CA GLY A 101 6.97 -13.69 6.49
C GLY A 101 8.20 -12.79 6.65
N VAL A 102 8.22 -11.60 6.04
CA VAL A 102 9.24 -10.57 6.30
C VAL A 102 8.97 -9.92 7.67
N THR A 103 10.03 -9.69 8.45
CA THR A 103 9.94 -9.11 9.81
C THR A 103 8.96 -7.93 9.87
N ALA A 104 8.06 -7.97 10.86
CA ALA A 104 7.02 -6.96 11.04
C ALA A 104 7.60 -5.54 11.11
N PRO A 105 7.03 -4.57 10.35
CA PRO A 105 7.38 -3.16 10.48
C PRO A 105 6.97 -2.63 11.86
N PRO A 106 7.67 -1.62 12.42
CA PRO A 106 7.36 -1.05 13.72
C PRO A 106 6.29 0.06 13.68
N CYS A 107 5.73 0.36 12.51
CA CYS A 107 4.74 1.42 12.26
C CYS A 107 3.48 0.81 11.60
N GLY A 108 2.43 1.60 11.42
CA GLY A 108 1.25 1.21 10.64
C GLY A 108 0.47 0.04 11.21
N GLY A 109 0.61 -0.26 12.51
CA GLY A 109 -0.25 -1.22 13.21
C GLY A 109 -0.24 -2.62 12.61
N PHE A 110 0.90 -3.04 12.04
CA PHE A 110 1.05 -4.38 11.49
C PHE A 110 0.79 -5.44 12.56
N ILE A 111 -0.06 -6.43 12.26
CA ILE A 111 -0.38 -7.55 13.15
C ILE A 111 0.00 -8.87 12.50
N SER A 112 0.25 -9.90 13.31
CA SER A 112 0.49 -11.25 12.77
C SER A 112 -0.72 -11.74 11.98
N GLY A 113 -0.47 -12.30 10.81
CA GLY A 113 -1.47 -12.73 9.84
C GLY A 113 -2.03 -11.61 8.96
N ALA A 114 -1.52 -10.38 9.06
CA ALA A 114 -1.98 -9.29 8.21
C ALA A 114 -1.61 -9.51 6.74
N ALA A 115 -2.56 -9.20 5.86
CA ALA A 115 -2.38 -9.16 4.42
C ALA A 115 -1.41 -8.03 4.04
N ASP A 116 -0.30 -8.38 3.39
CA ASP A 116 0.63 -7.41 2.81
C ASP A 116 0.90 -7.67 1.34
N VAL A 117 1.26 -6.61 0.63
CA VAL A 117 1.56 -6.67 -0.79
C VAL A 117 2.81 -5.87 -1.12
N TRP A 118 3.50 -6.31 -2.17
CA TRP A 118 4.83 -5.85 -2.50
C TRP A 118 4.89 -5.08 -3.83
N TYR A 119 5.78 -4.10 -3.87
CA TYR A 119 6.13 -3.37 -5.07
C TYR A 119 7.64 -3.27 -5.18
N SER A 120 8.12 -3.05 -6.39
CA SER A 120 9.54 -2.80 -6.64
C SER A 120 9.72 -1.60 -7.54
N PHE A 121 10.89 -0.97 -7.45
CA PHE A 121 11.26 0.10 -8.37
C PHE A 121 12.78 0.18 -8.49
N VAL A 122 13.25 0.75 -9.59
CA VAL A 122 14.66 1.09 -9.77
C VAL A 122 14.88 2.51 -9.30
N ALA A 123 15.86 2.71 -8.42
CA ALA A 123 16.16 4.03 -7.87
C ALA A 123 16.53 5.02 -8.99
N PRO A 124 15.92 6.21 -8.99
CA PRO A 124 16.20 7.25 -9.98
C PRO A 124 17.62 7.79 -9.83
N ALA A 125 18.09 8.50 -10.88
CA ALA A 125 19.39 9.17 -10.88
C ALA A 125 19.60 10.16 -9.72
N SER A 126 18.50 10.68 -9.17
CA SER A 126 18.50 11.56 -8.00
C SER A 126 18.85 10.86 -6.69
N GLY A 127 18.76 9.54 -6.62
CA GLY A 127 18.84 8.80 -5.35
C GLY A 127 17.67 9.09 -4.39
N MET A 128 16.62 9.77 -4.86
CA MET A 128 15.49 10.22 -4.05
C MET A 128 14.16 9.76 -4.64
N VAL A 129 13.29 9.28 -3.77
CA VAL A 129 11.88 8.99 -4.07
C VAL A 129 10.96 9.57 -3.02
N VAL A 130 9.76 9.85 -3.49
CA VAL A 130 8.59 10.21 -2.73
C VAL A 130 7.55 9.16 -3.06
N LEU A 131 7.12 8.42 -2.04
CA LEU A 131 6.06 7.44 -2.09
C LEU A 131 4.79 8.07 -1.56
N GLU A 132 3.73 7.99 -2.34
CA GLU A 132 2.42 8.53 -2.00
C GLU A 132 1.37 7.45 -2.15
N THR A 133 0.38 7.48 -1.25
CA THR A 133 -0.77 6.59 -1.30
C THR A 133 -2.06 7.38 -1.15
N SER A 134 -3.13 6.87 -1.76
CA SER A 134 -4.46 7.47 -1.70
C SER A 134 -5.51 6.39 -1.42
N ALA A 135 -6.50 6.75 -0.60
CA ALA A 135 -7.50 5.83 -0.10
C ALA A 135 -8.39 5.31 -1.24
N GLY A 136 -8.60 3.99 -1.26
CA GLY A 136 -9.69 3.34 -1.99
C GLY A 136 -10.74 2.84 -1.01
N SER A 137 -11.06 1.55 -1.04
CA SER A 137 -11.86 0.93 0.02
C SER A 137 -11.04 0.66 1.29
N LEU A 138 -9.72 0.59 1.17
CA LEU A 138 -8.79 0.63 2.29
C LEU A 138 -8.34 2.08 2.50
N SER A 139 -8.71 2.65 3.64
CA SER A 139 -8.51 4.08 3.96
C SER A 139 -7.49 4.34 5.07
N ASP A 140 -6.85 3.29 5.58
CA ASP A 140 -5.85 3.32 6.64
C ASP A 140 -4.73 2.33 6.28
N LEU A 141 -3.62 2.85 5.75
CA LEU A 141 -2.60 2.08 5.05
C LEU A 141 -1.21 2.41 5.60
N GLY A 142 -0.48 1.38 6.04
CA GLY A 142 0.94 1.45 6.35
C GLY A 142 1.82 1.03 5.17
N VAL A 143 2.99 1.65 5.04
CA VAL A 143 4.01 1.29 4.05
C VAL A 143 5.41 1.25 4.64
N ALA A 144 6.28 0.42 4.06
CA ALA A 144 7.69 0.37 4.40
C ALA A 144 8.55 0.18 3.15
N LEU A 145 9.68 0.90 3.12
CA LEU A 145 10.70 0.83 2.08
C LEU A 145 11.85 -0.06 2.54
N TYR A 146 12.33 -0.92 1.66
CA TYR A 146 13.40 -1.87 1.92
C TYR A 146 14.45 -1.87 0.82
N GLU A 147 15.69 -2.10 1.22
CA GLU A 147 16.73 -2.63 0.34
C GLU A 147 16.85 -4.15 0.52
N ALA A 148 17.16 -4.86 -0.56
CA ALA A 148 17.46 -6.28 -0.53
C ALA A 148 18.35 -6.65 -1.74
N PRO A 149 19.27 -7.61 -1.59
CA PRO A 149 20.10 -8.06 -2.71
C PRO A 149 19.30 -8.88 -3.75
N SER A 150 18.13 -9.38 -3.37
CA SER A 150 17.19 -10.07 -4.25
C SER A 150 15.78 -10.05 -3.63
N CYS A 151 14.78 -10.46 -4.39
CA CYS A 151 13.41 -10.61 -3.88
C CYS A 151 13.28 -11.70 -2.79
N SER A 152 14.28 -12.55 -2.60
CA SER A 152 14.33 -13.53 -1.50
C SER A 152 14.95 -12.96 -0.22
N GLY A 153 15.28 -11.66 -0.21
CA GLY A 153 15.93 -11.00 0.92
C GLY A 153 17.43 -11.30 1.02
N PRO A 154 18.04 -11.06 2.20
CA PRO A 154 17.41 -10.46 3.38
C PRO A 154 16.95 -9.02 3.13
N PHE A 155 15.85 -8.63 3.75
CA PHE A 155 15.28 -7.29 3.63
C PHE A 155 15.76 -6.40 4.77
N THR A 156 16.35 -5.25 4.44
CA THR A 156 16.72 -4.21 5.40
C THR A 156 15.79 -3.04 5.23
N ARG A 157 15.02 -2.70 6.28
CA ARG A 157 14.08 -1.59 6.25
C ARG A 157 14.83 -0.25 6.27
N LEU A 158 14.53 0.60 5.31
CA LEU A 158 15.07 1.95 5.18
C LEU A 158 14.18 3.00 5.86
N GLY A 159 12.87 2.82 5.79
CA GLY A 159 11.87 3.73 6.35
C GLY A 159 10.48 3.11 6.33
N CYS A 160 9.56 3.66 7.10
CA CYS A 160 8.15 3.29 7.06
C CYS A 160 7.28 4.44 7.55
N ASP A 161 6.02 4.44 7.14
CA ASP A 161 5.02 5.47 7.42
C ASP A 161 3.61 4.86 7.43
N ASP A 162 2.64 5.57 8.02
CA ASP A 162 1.22 5.21 8.06
C ASP A 162 0.29 6.41 7.86
N ASP A 163 0.54 7.55 8.53
CA ASP A 163 -0.42 8.67 8.59
C ASP A 163 0.09 10.01 8.03
N SER A 164 1.20 10.02 7.27
CA SER A 164 1.75 11.28 6.76
C SER A 164 1.07 11.79 5.47
N GLY A 165 0.25 10.98 4.80
CA GLY A 165 -0.50 11.31 3.59
C GLY A 165 -1.97 11.72 3.86
N PRO A 166 -2.79 11.94 2.81
CA PRO A 166 -4.20 12.30 2.99
C PRO A 166 -4.99 11.25 3.77
N GLY A 167 -5.81 11.66 4.74
CA GLY A 167 -6.52 10.76 5.65
C GLY A 167 -5.57 9.98 6.56
N TYR A 168 -5.72 8.66 6.61
CA TYR A 168 -4.81 7.74 7.32
C TYR A 168 -3.93 6.97 6.33
N MET A 169 -3.57 7.63 5.22
CA MET A 169 -2.76 7.02 4.17
C MET A 169 -1.30 7.39 4.35
N SER A 170 -0.41 6.49 3.96
CA SER A 170 1.02 6.69 4.05
C SER A 170 1.56 7.72 3.04
N PHE A 171 2.59 8.44 3.48
CA PHE A 171 3.45 9.27 2.65
C PHE A 171 4.90 9.18 3.13
N LEU A 172 5.82 8.70 2.28
CA LEU A 172 7.21 8.46 2.68
C LEU A 172 8.20 9.12 1.70
N THR A 173 9.14 9.91 2.24
CA THR A 173 10.26 10.45 1.46
C THR A 173 11.57 9.77 1.86
N TYR A 174 12.34 9.31 0.88
CA TYR A 174 13.67 8.73 1.11
C TYR A 174 14.67 9.19 0.05
N ASN A 175 15.88 9.56 0.47
CA ASN A 175 16.85 10.29 -0.36
C ASN A 175 18.27 9.74 -0.34
N ARG A 176 18.44 8.51 0.16
CA ARG A 176 19.75 7.84 0.26
C ARG A 176 19.77 6.56 -0.55
N LEU A 177 19.07 6.55 -1.69
CA LEU A 177 19.09 5.42 -2.60
C LEU A 177 20.33 5.47 -3.48
N THR A 178 20.90 4.31 -3.77
CA THR A 178 21.92 4.15 -4.80
C THR A 178 21.24 4.16 -6.17
N PRO A 179 21.54 5.11 -7.06
CA PRO A 179 20.91 5.15 -8.38
C PRO A 179 21.12 3.86 -9.18
N GLY A 180 20.05 3.36 -9.80
CA GLY A 180 20.08 2.13 -10.60
C GLY A 180 19.88 0.83 -9.81
N ASP A 181 19.96 0.86 -8.48
CA ASP A 181 19.63 -0.31 -7.66
C ASP A 181 18.11 -0.50 -7.53
N THR A 182 17.69 -1.76 -7.31
CA THR A 182 16.28 -2.11 -7.11
C THR A 182 15.93 -2.09 -5.62
N TYR A 183 14.80 -1.45 -5.29
CA TYR A 183 14.25 -1.35 -3.95
C TYR A 183 12.84 -1.93 -3.90
N TYR A 184 12.39 -2.28 -2.69
CA TYR A 184 11.10 -2.91 -2.45
C TYR A 184 10.23 -2.08 -1.51
N VAL A 185 8.94 -2.03 -1.80
CA VAL A 185 7.92 -1.39 -0.96
C VAL A 185 6.96 -2.47 -0.50
N ARG A 186 6.71 -2.54 0.80
CA ARG A 186 5.64 -3.35 1.41
C ARG A 186 4.50 -2.43 1.81
N ALA A 187 3.26 -2.80 1.51
CA ALA A 187 2.07 -2.08 1.93
C ALA A 187 1.09 -3.01 2.64
N TRP A 188 0.42 -2.54 3.68
CA TRP A 188 -0.56 -3.30 4.47
C TRP A 188 -1.62 -2.38 5.06
N GLY A 189 -2.79 -2.90 5.39
CA GLY A 189 -3.82 -2.15 6.10
C GLY A 189 -3.61 -2.15 7.61
N TRP A 190 -3.86 -1.01 8.26
CA TRP A 190 -3.81 -0.91 9.72
C TRP A 190 -4.68 -1.97 10.40
N GLY A 191 -4.13 -2.66 11.41
CA GLY A 191 -4.86 -3.69 12.14
C GLY A 191 -5.30 -4.89 11.29
N GLY A 192 -4.67 -5.13 10.14
CA GLY A 192 -5.02 -6.20 9.21
C GLY A 192 -6.16 -5.84 8.24
N GLY A 193 -6.45 -4.55 8.07
CA GLY A 193 -7.41 -4.07 7.08
C GLY A 193 -7.10 -4.55 5.67
N GLN A 194 -8.14 -4.82 4.89
CA GLN A 194 -8.03 -5.23 3.49
C GLN A 194 -8.91 -4.36 2.60
N GLY A 195 -8.46 -4.16 1.36
CA GLY A 195 -9.20 -3.45 0.33
C GLY A 195 -8.29 -2.86 -0.75
N ASP A 196 -8.90 -2.06 -1.60
CA ASP A 196 -8.22 -1.39 -2.70
C ASP A 196 -7.64 -0.04 -2.25
N PHE A 197 -6.53 0.36 -2.84
CA PHE A 197 -5.86 1.63 -2.63
C PHE A 197 -5.05 2.03 -3.88
N ASP A 198 -4.63 3.28 -3.93
CA ASP A 198 -3.73 3.76 -4.97
C ASP A 198 -2.33 4.02 -4.39
N ILE A 199 -1.28 3.69 -5.15
CA ILE A 199 0.12 3.92 -4.79
C ILE A 199 0.90 4.51 -5.97
N CYS A 200 1.84 5.39 -5.70
CA CYS A 200 2.78 5.87 -6.71
C CYS A 200 4.16 6.16 -6.12
N LEU A 201 5.13 6.27 -7.03
CA LEU A 201 6.44 6.81 -6.74
C LEU A 201 6.74 7.97 -7.69
N ARG A 202 7.30 9.04 -7.15
CA ARG A 202 7.91 10.10 -7.95
C ARG A 202 9.29 10.46 -7.42
N SER A 203 10.11 10.99 -8.31
CA SER A 203 11.35 11.68 -7.97
C SER A 203 11.17 13.14 -8.35
N PRO A 204 11.26 14.08 -7.39
CA PRO A 204 11.46 15.47 -7.72
C PRO A 204 12.70 15.61 -8.64
N SER A 205 12.65 16.53 -9.58
CA SER A 205 13.81 16.88 -10.39
C SER A 205 14.87 17.53 -9.51
N LEU A 206 16.04 16.92 -9.37
CA LEU A 206 17.21 17.63 -8.85
C LEU A 206 17.68 18.57 -9.95
N THR A 207 17.26 19.82 -9.90
CA THR A 207 17.87 20.86 -10.72
C THR A 207 19.32 21.04 -10.28
N GLY A 208 20.24 21.23 -11.21
CA GLY A 208 21.67 21.27 -10.92
C GLY A 208 22.00 22.29 -9.83
N GLY A 209 22.62 21.80 -8.75
CA GLY A 209 23.14 22.55 -7.62
C GLY A 209 24.07 21.65 -6.81
N ASP A 210 25.05 22.23 -6.12
CA ASP A 210 25.98 21.49 -5.26
C ASP A 210 25.28 20.75 -4.11
N CYS A 211 24.15 21.29 -3.64
CA CYS A 211 23.31 20.73 -2.58
C CYS A 211 21.84 20.81 -2.98
N THR A 212 21.02 19.88 -2.48
CA THR A 212 19.56 19.95 -2.58
C THR A 212 18.94 20.10 -1.21
N TYR A 213 18.02 21.04 -1.05
CA TYR A 213 17.11 21.12 0.07
C TYR A 213 15.76 20.54 -0.30
N VAL A 214 15.11 19.89 0.65
CA VAL A 214 13.73 19.45 0.53
C VAL A 214 12.86 20.35 1.37
N LEU A 215 11.86 20.93 0.74
CA LEU A 215 10.77 21.66 1.38
C LEU A 215 9.59 20.71 1.48
N GLU A 216 9.21 20.39 2.71
CA GLU A 216 8.01 19.64 3.03
C GLU A 216 6.94 20.61 3.53
N LEU A 217 5.73 20.50 3.00
CA LEU A 217 4.56 21.26 3.40
C LEU A 217 3.55 20.28 3.98
N PHE A 218 2.93 20.63 5.10
CA PHE A 218 1.93 19.80 5.75
C PHE A 218 0.69 20.61 6.08
N ASP A 219 -0.47 20.00 5.92
CA ASP A 219 -1.79 20.52 6.24
C ASP A 219 -2.60 19.42 6.94
N VAL A 220 -2.63 19.42 8.27
CA VAL A 220 -3.36 18.38 9.02
C VAL A 220 -4.86 18.35 8.67
N GLY A 221 -5.41 19.49 8.22
CA GLY A 221 -6.83 19.67 7.90
C GLY A 221 -7.26 19.26 6.49
N GLU A 222 -6.32 19.07 5.55
CA GLU A 222 -6.59 18.76 4.13
C GLU A 222 -7.55 19.73 3.43
N ASN A 223 -7.67 20.93 3.96
CA ASN A 223 -8.48 22.04 3.46
C ASN A 223 -7.66 23.04 2.65
N GLY A 224 -6.35 22.81 2.55
CA GLY A 224 -5.35 23.67 1.98
C GLY A 224 -4.96 24.81 2.90
N TRP A 225 -3.78 25.38 2.63
CA TRP A 225 -3.23 26.48 3.43
C TRP A 225 -3.97 27.83 3.24
N GLY A 226 -5.07 27.86 2.51
CA GLY A 226 -5.78 29.08 2.16
C GLY A 226 -4.88 30.06 1.38
N SER A 227 -4.56 31.21 2.00
CA SER A 227 -3.62 32.18 1.43
C SER A 227 -2.20 32.05 2.00
N SER A 228 -1.96 31.07 2.87
CA SER A 228 -0.63 30.79 3.42
C SER A 228 0.26 30.04 2.45
N ARG A 229 1.55 30.37 2.52
CA ARG A 229 2.55 29.87 1.58
C ARG A 229 3.95 30.05 2.10
N VAL A 230 4.85 29.17 1.65
CA VAL A 230 6.29 29.27 1.86
C VAL A 230 6.92 29.86 0.60
N GLY A 231 7.53 31.04 0.72
CA GLY A 231 8.36 31.64 -0.30
C GLY A 231 9.81 31.17 -0.20
N ILE A 232 10.38 30.79 -1.33
CA ILE A 232 11.80 30.46 -1.50
C ILE A 232 12.46 31.48 -2.44
N SER A 233 13.55 32.11 -1.98
CA SER A 233 14.38 33.01 -2.79
C SER A 233 15.84 32.58 -2.71
N LEU A 234 16.52 32.57 -3.86
CA LEU A 234 17.94 32.31 -3.98
C LEU A 234 18.64 33.59 -4.44
N ASN A 235 19.70 33.99 -3.74
CA ASN A 235 20.55 35.13 -4.10
C ASN A 235 19.78 36.44 -4.34
N GLY A 236 18.68 36.66 -3.60
CA GLY A 236 17.84 37.85 -3.72
C GLY A 236 16.92 37.87 -4.96
N ALA A 237 16.76 36.74 -5.64
CA ALA A 237 15.77 36.60 -6.71
C ALA A 237 14.33 36.74 -6.17
N ALA A 238 13.37 36.91 -7.08
CA ALA A 238 11.96 36.91 -6.70
C ALA A 238 11.57 35.60 -6.00
N PHE A 239 10.70 35.69 -5.00
CA PHE A 239 10.21 34.52 -4.28
C PHE A 239 9.39 33.61 -5.20
N THR A 240 9.72 32.33 -5.20
CA THR A 240 8.85 31.26 -5.68
C THR A 240 8.02 30.78 -4.49
N TYR A 241 6.70 30.86 -4.60
CA TYR A 241 5.81 30.50 -3.51
C TYR A 241 5.29 29.07 -3.66
N HIS A 242 5.26 28.35 -2.54
CA HIS A 242 4.78 26.98 -2.42
C HIS A 242 3.66 26.92 -1.38
N THR A 243 2.67 26.09 -1.66
CA THR A 243 1.51 25.85 -0.81
C THR A 243 1.05 24.41 -1.07
N THR A 244 0.23 23.85 -0.18
CA THR A 244 -0.35 22.53 -0.39
C THR A 244 -1.86 22.59 -0.20
N THR A 245 -2.57 21.78 -0.99
CA THR A 245 -3.99 21.47 -0.79
C THR A 245 -4.20 20.04 -0.31
N SER A 246 -3.14 19.23 -0.29
CA SER A 246 -3.11 17.90 0.30
C SER A 246 -2.54 17.96 1.71
N ARG A 247 -2.74 16.90 2.50
CA ARG A 247 -2.15 16.79 3.85
C ARG A 247 -0.64 17.01 3.85
N TYR A 248 0.01 16.66 2.75
CA TYR A 248 1.43 16.80 2.60
C TYR A 248 1.79 17.07 1.14
N ASP A 249 2.77 17.94 0.89
CA ASP A 249 3.44 18.09 -0.39
C ASP A 249 4.95 18.28 -0.20
N VAL A 250 5.73 17.90 -1.21
CA VAL A 250 7.18 18.01 -1.19
C VAL A 250 7.73 18.51 -2.51
N THR A 251 8.66 19.45 -2.38
CA THR A 251 9.43 19.99 -3.50
C THR A 251 10.90 20.07 -3.14
N THR A 252 11.75 20.10 -4.16
CA THR A 252 13.20 20.21 -4.04
C THR A 252 13.67 21.60 -4.44
N ILE A 253 14.66 22.09 -3.72
CA ILE A 253 15.31 23.39 -3.94
C ILE A 253 16.79 23.11 -4.16
N ALA A 254 17.25 23.28 -5.39
CA ALA A 254 18.66 23.19 -5.71
C ALA A 254 19.39 24.47 -5.29
N VAL A 255 20.54 24.31 -4.65
CA VAL A 255 21.41 25.42 -4.26
C VAL A 255 22.87 25.09 -4.57
N ASN A 256 23.63 26.09 -4.98
CA ASN A 256 25.08 25.98 -5.15
C ASN A 256 25.81 26.43 -3.88
N THR A 257 27.06 26.00 -3.73
CA THR A 257 27.93 26.47 -2.66
C THR A 257 28.10 27.98 -2.77
N GLY A 258 27.74 28.69 -1.69
CA GLY A 258 27.77 30.14 -1.64
C GLY A 258 26.45 30.83 -1.98
N ASP A 259 25.42 30.09 -2.41
CA ASP A 259 24.08 30.64 -2.57
C ASP A 259 23.49 31.03 -1.21
N VAL A 260 22.77 32.16 -1.19
CA VAL A 260 21.96 32.58 -0.05
C VAL A 260 20.53 32.12 -0.27
N LEU A 261 20.11 31.12 0.50
CA LEU A 261 18.74 30.63 0.55
C LEU A 261 17.94 31.41 1.60
N VAL A 262 16.90 32.11 1.15
CA VAL A 262 15.94 32.81 2.02
C VAL A 262 14.61 32.07 1.98
N VAL A 263 14.13 31.69 3.16
CA VAL A 263 12.81 31.08 3.36
C VAL A 263 11.92 32.07 4.07
N GLN A 264 10.75 32.33 3.51
CA GLN A 264 9.74 33.21 4.08
C GLN A 264 8.43 32.44 4.25
N TYR A 265 7.85 32.49 5.44
CA TYR A 265 6.50 31.97 5.64
C TYR A 265 5.51 33.13 5.72
N ASP A 266 4.61 33.20 4.74
CA ASP A 266 3.49 34.13 4.73
C ASP A 266 2.31 33.48 5.46
N ASN A 267 2.21 33.69 6.76
CA ASN A 267 1.05 33.26 7.54
C ASN A 267 -0.13 34.21 7.29
N SER A 268 -1.08 33.78 6.47
CA SER A 268 -2.33 34.50 6.22
C SER A 268 -3.49 33.55 5.92
N GLY A 269 -4.68 33.88 6.40
CA GLY A 269 -5.89 33.08 6.18
C GLY A 269 -6.24 32.17 7.37
N PRO A 270 -7.26 31.30 7.21
CA PRO A 270 -7.72 30.40 8.26
C PRO A 270 -6.75 29.24 8.55
N ASP A 271 -7.03 28.48 9.61
CA ASP A 271 -6.46 27.14 9.87
C ASP A 271 -4.92 27.08 10.01
N GLN A 272 -4.32 28.16 10.49
CA GLN A 272 -2.86 28.32 10.60
C GLN A 272 -2.18 27.39 11.59
N ASP A 273 -2.95 26.90 12.56
CA ASP A 273 -2.52 25.89 13.54
C ASP A 273 -2.41 24.48 12.94
N GLN A 274 -2.90 24.29 11.70
CA GLN A 274 -2.85 23.02 10.98
C GLN A 274 -1.70 22.96 9.96
N ASN A 275 -1.09 24.12 9.66
CA ASN A 275 -0.04 24.28 8.66
C ASN A 275 1.35 24.19 9.29
N ARG A 276 2.23 23.34 8.74
CA ARG A 276 3.66 23.34 9.08
C ARG A 276 4.50 23.11 7.84
N TYR A 277 5.69 23.71 7.79
CA TYR A 277 6.70 23.33 6.80
C TYR A 277 7.98 22.91 7.49
N THR A 278 8.75 22.07 6.82
CA THR A 278 10.14 21.81 7.17
C THR A 278 11.00 22.09 5.95
N ILE A 279 12.22 22.54 6.20
CA ILE A 279 13.25 22.56 5.18
C ILE A 279 14.45 21.81 5.72
N ARG A 280 14.95 20.85 4.95
CA ARG A 280 16.14 20.07 5.32
C ARG A 280 17.07 19.92 4.15
N GLN A 281 18.36 20.05 4.41
CA GLN A 281 19.39 19.73 3.43
C GLN A 281 19.43 18.20 3.26
N LEU A 282 19.46 17.75 2.01
CA LEU A 282 19.80 16.36 1.71
C LEU A 282 21.32 16.19 1.86
N PRO A 283 21.78 15.10 2.50
CA PRO A 283 23.20 14.84 2.73
C PRO A 283 23.98 14.64 1.43
#